data_AF-A0A258WX11-F1
#
_entry.id   AF-A0A258WX11-F1
#
_cell.length_a   1.000
_cell.length_b   1.000
_cell.length_c   1.000
_cell.angle_alpha   90.00
_cell.angle_beta   90.00
_cell.angle_gamma   90.00
#
_symmetry.space_group_name_H-M   'P 1'
#
loop_
_entity.id
_entity.type
_entity.pdbx_description
1 polymer ?
#
loop_
_entity_poly.entity_id
_entity_poly.type
_entity_poly.pdbx_seq_one_letter_code
_entity_poly.pdbx_strand_id
1 'polypeptide(L)' 'METNDLFNLLHNALEAQRNGKKISQKEMADQLGLSMRTYQDWRLGNTKPQSAKAVIEMLGMLDDDEIIRVVRKINKLKG' A
#
# COMPACT_ATOMS: atom_id res chain seq x y z
N MET A 1 -7.74 12.42 5.22
CA MET A 1 -7.37 11.00 5.14
C MET A 1 -6.08 10.80 5.91
N GLU A 2 -6.10 9.89 6.88
CA GLU A 2 -4.93 9.48 7.66
C GLU A 2 -4.19 8.33 6.96
N THR A 3 -2.93 8.05 7.34
CA THR A 3 -2.13 6.99 6.70
C THR A 3 -2.77 5.60 6.84
N ASN A 4 -3.46 5.31 7.95
CA ASN A 4 -4.16 4.03 8.13
C ASN A 4 -5.35 3.87 7.16
N ASP A 5 -6.04 4.95 6.81
CA ASP A 5 -7.12 4.91 5.82
C ASP A 5 -6.57 4.48 4.46
N LEU A 6 -5.42 5.05 4.07
CA LEU A 6 -4.70 4.68 2.86
C LEU A 6 -4.33 3.17 2.85
N PHE A 7 -3.77 2.67 3.96
CA PHE A 7 -3.42 1.25 4.07
C PHE A 7 -4.65 0.34 3.95
N ASN A 8 -5.77 0.72 4.57
CA ASN A 8 -7.01 -0.06 4.49
C ASN A 8 -7.62 -0.03 3.08
N LEU A 9 -7.60 1.11 2.39
CA LEU A 9 -8.05 1.22 0.99
C LEU A 9 -7.24 0.31 0.06
N LEU A 10 -5.90 0.36 0.16
CA LEU A 10 -5.02 -0.46 -0.67
C LEU A 10 -5.17 -1.96 -0.36
N HIS A 11 -5.28 -2.34 0.92
CA HIS A 11 -5.51 -3.74 1.29
C HIS A 11 -6.81 -4.27 0.69
N ASN A 12 -7.91 -3.51 0.81
CA ASN A 12 -9.20 -3.90 0.26
C ASN A 12 -9.17 -3.99 -1.27
N ALA A 13 -8.45 -3.09 -1.94
CA ALA A 13 -8.27 -3.15 -3.40
C ALA A 13 -7.53 -4.43 -3.84
N LEU A 14 -6.52 -4.87 -3.09
CA LEU A 14 -5.81 -6.12 -3.34
C LEU A 14 -6.71 -7.34 -3.14
N GLU A 15 -7.55 -7.34 -2.09
CA GLU A 15 -8.56 -8.40 -1.90
C GLU A 15 -9.58 -8.43 -3.04
N ALA A 16 -10.06 -7.26 -3.49
CA ALA A 16 -10.99 -7.15 -4.61
C ALA A 16 -10.38 -7.73 -5.90
N GLN A 17 -9.10 -7.43 -6.18
CA GLN A 17 -8.37 -8.00 -7.32
C GLN A 17 -8.24 -9.53 -7.24
N ARG A 18 -8.30 -10.12 -6.05
CA ARG A 18 -8.25 -11.57 -5.81
C ARG A 18 -9.65 -12.22 -5.84
N ASN A 19 -10.59 -11.69 -6.62
CA ASN A 19 -11.99 -12.11 -6.66
C ASN A 19 -12.66 -12.03 -5.28
N GLY A 20 -12.31 -11.02 -4.48
CA GLY A 20 -12.83 -10.83 -3.12
C GLY A 20 -12.31 -11.84 -2.08
N LYS A 21 -11.33 -12.67 -2.42
CA LYS A 21 -10.69 -13.56 -1.44
C LYS A 21 -9.90 -12.72 -0.44
N LYS A 22 -10.21 -12.91 0.84
CA LYS A 22 -9.51 -12.24 1.94
C LYS A 22 -8.01 -12.51 1.90
N ILE A 23 -7.23 -11.49 2.22
CA ILE A 23 -5.78 -11.59 2.41
C ILE A 23 -5.52 -11.36 3.90
N SER A 24 -4.88 -12.31 4.56
CA SER A 24 -4.58 -12.11 5.98
C SER A 24 -3.56 -10.99 6.17
N GLN A 25 -3.60 -10.31 7.31
CA GLN A 25 -2.56 -9.31 7.66
C GLN A 25 -1.15 -9.92 7.66
N LYS A 26 -1.03 -11.18 8.08
CA LYS A 26 0.23 -11.94 8.04
C LYS A 26 0.70 -12.14 6.60
N GLU A 27 -0.17 -12.62 5.72
CA GLU A 27 0.15 -12.83 4.30
C GLU A 27 0.62 -11.55 3.62
N MET A 28 -0.04 -10.42 3.88
CA MET A 28 0.38 -9.13 3.33
C MET A 28 1.69 -8.63 3.94
N ALA A 29 1.91 -8.83 5.24
CA ALA A 29 3.18 -8.51 5.87
C ALA A 29 4.34 -9.32 5.26
N ASP A 30 4.14 -10.63 5.08
CA ASP A 30 5.12 -11.54 4.49
C ASP A 30 5.44 -11.11 3.02
N GLN A 31 4.43 -10.76 2.21
CA GLN A 31 4.62 -10.25 0.85
C GLN A 31 5.40 -8.93 0.78
N LEU A 32 5.30 -8.10 1.82
CA LEU A 32 5.99 -6.81 1.92
C LEU A 32 7.36 -6.89 2.62
N GLY A 33 7.77 -8.07 3.09
CA GLY A 33 9.01 -8.24 3.86
C GLY A 33 8.96 -7.57 5.24
N LEU A 34 7.77 -7.47 5.84
CA LEU A 34 7.51 -6.80 7.11
C LEU A 34 7.14 -7.80 8.20
N SER A 35 7.31 -7.42 9.47
CA SER A 35 6.69 -8.17 10.57
C SER A 35 5.17 -7.97 10.57
N MET A 36 4.42 -8.99 11.01
CA MET A 36 2.97 -8.88 11.18
C MET A 36 2.57 -7.72 12.10
N ARG A 37 3.35 -7.46 13.16
CA ARG A 37 3.13 -6.35 14.09
C ARG A 37 3.25 -5.00 13.39
N THR A 38 4.29 -4.78 12.60
CA THR A 38 4.49 -3.55 11.82
C THR A 38 3.30 -3.29 10.90
N TYR A 39 2.83 -4.32 10.20
CA TYR A 39 1.69 -4.20 9.31
C TYR A 39 0.39 -3.86 10.07
N GLN A 40 0.15 -4.51 11.21
CA GLN A 40 -0.99 -4.25 12.07
C GLN A 40 -0.97 -2.82 12.63
N ASP A 41 0.18 -2.35 13.12
CA ASP A 41 0.33 -1.00 13.66
C ASP A 41 0.02 0.09 12.62
N TRP A 42 0.38 -0.13 11.35
CA TRP A 42 0.04 0.78 10.26
C TRP A 42 -1.45 0.75 9.92
N ARG A 43 -2.10 -0.42 9.92
CA ARG A 43 -3.55 -0.53 9.68
C ARG A 43 -4.40 0.08 10.79
N LEU A 44 -3.95 0.00 12.04
CA LEU A 44 -4.61 0.59 13.21
C LEU A 44 -4.27 2.07 13.40
N GLY A 45 -3.22 2.57 12.74
CA GLY A 45 -2.76 3.96 12.88
C GLY A 45 -1.93 4.22 14.14
N ASN A 46 -1.45 3.16 14.82
CA ASN A 46 -0.54 3.26 15.96
C ASN A 46 0.80 3.88 15.57
N THR A 47 1.28 3.56 14.36
CA THR A 47 2.45 4.19 13.73
C THR A 47 2.06 4.74 12.37
N LYS A 48 2.42 6.01 12.11
CA LYS A 48 2.01 6.73 10.90
C LYS A 48 3.24 7.08 10.05
N PRO A 49 3.62 6.26 9.06
CA PRO A 49 4.69 6.62 8.13
C PRO A 49 4.22 7.77 7.23
N GLN A 50 4.55 9.01 7.61
CA GLN A 50 4.11 10.22 6.90
C GLN A 50 4.56 10.24 5.43
N SER A 51 5.71 9.65 5.13
CA SER A 51 6.21 9.48 3.76
C SER A 51 5.25 8.69 2.87
N ALA A 52 4.50 7.72 3.40
CA ALA A 52 3.54 6.93 2.61
C ALA A 52 2.41 7.81 2.06
N LYS A 53 1.91 8.76 2.86
CA LYS A 53 0.91 9.73 2.44
C LYS A 53 1.46 10.63 1.32
N ALA A 54 2.62 11.23 1.54
CA ALA A 54 3.25 12.10 0.56
C ALA A 54 3.52 11.38 -0.78
N VAL A 55 3.98 10.12 -0.74
CA VAL A 55 4.20 9.32 -1.95
C VAL A 55 2.90 9.11 -2.75
N ILE A 56 1.79 8.80 -2.09
CA ILE A 56 0.51 8.62 -2.78
C ILE A 56 -0.04 9.95 -3.30
N GLU A 57 0.11 11.04 -2.56
CA GLU A 57 -0.28 12.37 -3.02
C GLU A 57 0.53 12.78 -4.26
N MET A 58 1.85 12.54 -4.27
CA MET A 58 2.68 12.78 -5.45
C MET A 58 2.28 11.92 -6.65
N LEU A 59 1.92 10.65 -6.43
CA LEU A 59 1.40 9.81 -7.51
C LEU A 59 0.07 10.36 -8.04
N GLY A 60 -0.83 10.82 -7.17
CA GLY A 60 -2.11 11.41 -7.57
C GLY A 60 -2.02 12.78 -8.27
N MET A 61 -0.86 13.43 -8.27
CA MET A 61 -0.61 14.66 -9.04
C MET A 61 -0.19 14.41 -10.49
N LEU A 62 0.09 13.15 -10.85
CA LEU A 62 0.46 12.76 -12.21
C LEU A 62 -0.78 12.47 -13.05
N ASP A 63 -0.66 12.62 -14.37
CA ASP A 63 -1.67 12.12 -15.31
C ASP A 63 -1.74 10.59 -15.28
N ASP A 64 -2.90 10.03 -15.64
CA ASP A 64 -3.20 8.59 -15.54
C ASP A 64 -2.10 7.67 -16.13
N ASP A 65 -1.59 8.01 -17.32
CA ASP A 65 -0.55 7.24 -17.98
C ASP A 65 0.80 7.31 -17.24
N GLU A 66 1.13 8.47 -16.66
CA GLU A 66 2.37 8.64 -15.90
C GLU A 66 2.31 7.93 -14.56
N ILE A 67 1.13 7.82 -13.92
CA ILE A 67 0.95 7.01 -12.71
C ILE A 67 1.40 5.57 -13.00
N ILE A 68 0.87 4.96 -14.06
CA ILE A 68 1.21 3.58 -14.45
C ILE A 68 2.71 3.48 -14.74
N ARG A 69 3.25 4.40 -15.55
CA ARG A 69 4.66 4.41 -15.94
C ARG A 69 5.60 4.46 -14.73
N VAL A 70 5.34 5.37 -13.79
CA VAL A 70 6.16 5.56 -12.58
C VAL A 70 6.06 4.35 -11.66
N VAL A 71 4.87 3.83 -11.39
CA VAL A 71 4.68 2.64 -10.54
C VAL A 71 5.40 1.43 -11.12
N ARG A 72 5.32 1.21 -12.45
CA ARG A 72 6.04 0.10 -13.11
C ARG A 72 7.55 0.28 -13.06
N LYS A 73 8.05 1.51 -13.19
CA LYS A 73 9.48 1.82 -13.04
C LYS A 73 9.96 1.53 -11.62
N ILE A 74 9.21 1.93 -10.59
CA ILE A 74 9.52 1.65 -9.17
C ILE A 74 9.59 0.13 -8.94
N ASN A 75 8.63 -0.63 -9.44
CA ASN A 75 8.60 -2.09 -9.26
C ASN A 75 9.82 -2.78 -9.90
N LYS A 76 10.31 -2.27 -11.04
CA LYS A 76 11.53 -2.78 -11.69
C LYS A 76 12.81 -2.48 -10.91
N LEU A 77 12.82 -1.46 -10.06
CA LEU A 77 13.98 -1.12 -9.20
C LEU A 77 14.00 -1.93 -7.90
N LYS A 78 12.88 -2.58 -7.55
CA LYS A 78 12.76 -3.44 -6.36
C LYS A 78 13.16 -4.90 -6.63
N GLY A 79 13.28 -5.30 -7.89
CA GLY A 79 13.80 -6.60 -8.33
C GLY A 79 15.22 -6.46 -8.86
#